data_AF-E1ZI58-F1
#
_entry.id   AF-E1ZI58-F1
#
_cell.length_a   1.000
_cell.length_b   1.000
_cell.length_c   1.000
_cell.angle_alpha   90.00
_cell.angle_beta   90.00
_cell.angle_gamma   90.00
#
_symmetry.space_group_name_H-M   'P 1'
#
loop_
_entity.id
_entity.type
_entity.pdbx_description
1 polymer ?
#
loop_
_entity_poly.entity_id
_entity_poly.type
_entity_poly.pdbx_seq_one_letter_code
_entity_poly.pdbx_strand_id
1 'polypeptide(L)'
;MVGASAAKCKANAAGCGKCSRDGSRCVSCWDTYGLTSSGKCVECKVRGEMGWTCTKCKGNDPSFCLKCEDYEGYQPTGVFATKGGRCKSCLDKSCNRCAAITGTCQECNRGFGLLASKACKACADDNCITCDGNVRRCTLCYSGHAPDKNGKCIPCTDKHCDVCSKTAGKCEYCTVGYKQVRGRCVVDSKAAAP
;
A
#
# COMPACT_ATOMS: atom_id res chain seq x y z
N MET A 1 -19.94 -41.95 -26.93
CA MET A 1 -18.92 -41.16 -26.21
C MET A 1 -19.66 -40.09 -25.41
N VAL A 2 -19.85 -40.33 -24.11
CA VAL A 2 -20.60 -39.40 -23.25
C VAL A 2 -19.71 -38.17 -23.02
N GLY A 3 -20.08 -37.05 -23.63
CA GLY A 3 -19.40 -35.77 -23.44
C GLY A 3 -19.47 -35.38 -21.97
N ALA A 4 -18.33 -35.42 -21.29
CA ALA A 4 -18.22 -34.92 -19.94
C ALA A 4 -18.65 -33.45 -19.95
N SER A 5 -19.79 -33.15 -19.33
CA SER A 5 -20.27 -31.79 -19.14
C SER A 5 -19.18 -31.01 -18.42
N ALA A 6 -18.60 -30.02 -19.08
CA ALA A 6 -17.63 -29.13 -18.46
C ALA A 6 -18.27 -28.54 -17.19
N ALA A 7 -17.63 -28.73 -16.04
CA ALA A 7 -18.13 -28.21 -14.78
C ALA A 7 -18.36 -26.69 -14.93
N LYS A 8 -19.59 -26.24 -14.66
CA LYS A 8 -19.94 -24.81 -14.73
C LYS A 8 -19.05 -24.03 -13.77
N CYS A 9 -18.59 -22.86 -14.22
CA CYS A 9 -17.79 -21.94 -13.41
C CYS A 9 -18.55 -21.58 -12.13
N LYS A 10 -17.87 -21.70 -10.99
CA LYS A 10 -18.38 -21.26 -9.69
C LYS A 10 -17.49 -20.14 -9.17
N ALA A 11 -18.08 -18.97 -8.99
CA ALA A 11 -17.39 -17.86 -8.34
C ALA A 11 -17.01 -18.25 -6.90
N ASN A 12 -15.87 -17.75 -6.45
CA ASN A 12 -15.29 -18.00 -5.12
C ASN A 12 -14.88 -19.47 -4.91
N ALA A 13 -14.72 -20.24 -5.98
CA ALA A 13 -14.18 -21.59 -5.95
C ALA A 13 -12.96 -21.68 -6.88
N ALA A 14 -11.97 -22.50 -6.50
CA ALA A 14 -10.77 -22.77 -7.28
C ALA A 14 -10.04 -21.50 -7.78
N GLY A 15 -9.92 -20.48 -6.93
CA GLY A 15 -9.23 -19.23 -7.28
C GLY A 15 -9.97 -18.31 -8.25
N CYS A 16 -11.20 -18.65 -8.68
CA CYS A 16 -12.01 -17.77 -9.53
C CYS A 16 -12.76 -16.72 -8.70
N GLY A 17 -12.55 -15.44 -9.00
CA GLY A 17 -13.29 -14.33 -8.38
C GLY A 17 -14.56 -13.96 -9.14
N LYS A 18 -14.58 -14.15 -10.48
CA LYS A 18 -15.75 -13.82 -11.31
C LYS A 18 -15.88 -14.76 -12.50
N CYS A 19 -17.10 -15.23 -12.75
CA CYS A 19 -17.45 -16.02 -13.92
C CYS A 19 -17.97 -15.15 -15.08
N SER A 20 -17.89 -15.69 -16.29
CA SER A 20 -18.58 -15.17 -17.47
C SER A 20 -20.10 -15.20 -17.28
N ARG A 21 -20.83 -14.42 -18.10
CA ARG A 21 -22.30 -14.31 -17.99
C ARG A 21 -23.02 -15.65 -18.16
N ASP A 22 -22.52 -16.51 -19.03
CA ASP A 22 -23.03 -17.86 -19.30
C ASP A 22 -22.57 -18.89 -18.25
N GLY A 23 -21.73 -18.48 -17.29
CA GLY A 23 -21.16 -19.37 -16.28
C GLY A 23 -20.23 -20.45 -16.85
N SER A 24 -19.78 -20.33 -18.11
CA SER A 24 -18.94 -21.36 -18.74
C SER A 24 -17.48 -21.31 -18.30
N ARG A 25 -16.99 -20.13 -17.90
CA ARG A 25 -15.57 -19.93 -17.57
C ARG A 25 -15.35 -18.80 -16.57
N CYS A 26 -14.18 -18.81 -15.96
CA CYS A 26 -13.71 -17.68 -15.18
C CYS A 26 -13.26 -16.54 -16.09
N VAL A 27 -13.47 -15.30 -15.66
CA VAL A 27 -13.02 -14.08 -16.34
C VAL A 27 -12.09 -13.23 -15.47
N SER A 28 -12.03 -13.50 -14.16
CA SER A 28 -11.05 -12.90 -13.26
C SER A 28 -10.71 -13.81 -12.09
N CYS A 29 -9.44 -13.91 -11.76
CA CYS A 29 -8.94 -14.73 -10.66
C CYS A 29 -8.63 -13.87 -9.42
N TRP A 30 -8.70 -14.51 -8.26
CA TRP A 30 -8.20 -13.97 -6.99
C TRP A 30 -6.69 -13.67 -7.07
N ASP A 31 -6.18 -12.93 -6.08
CA ASP A 31 -4.75 -12.75 -5.93
C ASP A 31 -4.07 -14.09 -5.69
N THR A 32 -2.82 -14.20 -6.13
CA THR A 32 -2.01 -15.42 -6.23
C THR A 32 -2.47 -16.42 -7.31
N TYR A 33 -3.41 -16.03 -8.18
CA TYR A 33 -3.86 -16.85 -9.32
C TYR A 33 -3.71 -16.12 -10.67
N GLY A 34 -3.46 -16.89 -11.72
CA GLY A 34 -3.41 -16.46 -13.12
C GLY A 34 -4.55 -17.05 -13.95
N LEU A 35 -5.14 -16.25 -14.84
CA LEU A 35 -6.21 -16.69 -15.74
C LEU A 35 -5.63 -17.36 -16.99
N THR A 36 -6.00 -18.62 -17.24
CA THR A 36 -5.64 -19.35 -18.47
C THR A 36 -6.45 -18.86 -19.66
N SER A 37 -5.98 -19.16 -20.88
CA SER A 37 -6.77 -18.89 -22.09
C SER A 37 -8.09 -19.68 -22.16
N SER A 38 -8.18 -20.81 -21.45
CA SER A 38 -9.41 -21.59 -21.29
C SER A 38 -10.35 -21.03 -20.21
N GLY A 39 -9.97 -19.95 -19.54
CA GLY A 39 -10.76 -19.31 -18.49
C GLY A 39 -10.80 -20.12 -17.20
N LYS A 40 -9.70 -20.79 -16.85
CA LYS A 40 -9.47 -21.41 -15.54
C LYS A 40 -8.47 -20.56 -14.75
N CYS A 41 -8.60 -20.56 -13.44
CA CYS A 41 -7.61 -19.95 -12.57
C CYS A 41 -6.61 -21.00 -12.12
N VAL A 42 -5.33 -20.70 -12.26
CA VAL A 42 -4.25 -21.54 -11.74
C VAL A 42 -3.46 -20.76 -10.71
N GLU A 43 -3.07 -21.44 -9.65
CA GLU A 43 -2.21 -20.86 -8.62
C GLU A 43 -0.84 -20.52 -9.19
N CYS A 44 -0.30 -19.38 -8.80
CA CYS A 44 1.04 -18.94 -9.18
C CYS A 44 2.09 -19.79 -8.47
N LYS A 45 3.08 -20.28 -9.24
CA LYS A 45 4.14 -21.18 -8.79
C LYS A 45 5.51 -20.62 -9.13
N VAL A 46 5.76 -19.40 -8.65
CA VAL A 46 6.99 -18.66 -8.92
C VAL A 46 8.07 -19.14 -7.95
N ARG A 47 9.22 -19.55 -8.50
CA ARG A 47 10.38 -19.99 -7.70
C ARG A 47 11.23 -18.81 -7.25
N GLY A 48 12.00 -19.03 -6.18
CA GLY A 48 12.94 -18.06 -5.60
C GLY A 48 12.44 -17.50 -4.26
N GLU A 49 13.33 -16.86 -3.52
CA GLU A 49 13.08 -16.37 -2.15
C GLU A 49 11.86 -15.44 -2.05
N MET A 50 11.64 -14.60 -3.07
CA MET A 50 10.50 -13.67 -3.13
C MET A 50 9.33 -14.19 -3.97
N GLY A 51 9.35 -15.45 -4.41
CA GLY A 51 8.33 -16.00 -5.31
C GLY A 51 6.91 -15.98 -4.71
N TRP A 52 6.80 -16.09 -3.39
CA TRP A 52 5.55 -16.04 -2.63
C TRP A 52 4.84 -14.68 -2.72
N THR A 53 5.58 -13.60 -3.03
CA THR A 53 5.00 -12.26 -3.23
C THR A 53 4.28 -12.11 -4.57
N CYS A 54 4.22 -13.14 -5.41
CA CYS A 54 3.54 -13.05 -6.70
C CYS A 54 2.01 -13.01 -6.53
N THR A 55 1.40 -11.86 -6.77
CA THR A 55 -0.06 -11.68 -6.68
C THR A 55 -0.78 -11.93 -8.00
N LYS A 56 -0.08 -11.84 -9.14
CA LYS A 56 -0.62 -12.22 -10.47
C LYS A 56 0.47 -12.87 -11.32
N CYS A 57 0.14 -13.97 -11.99
CA CYS A 57 1.01 -14.68 -12.93
C CYS A 57 0.31 -14.94 -14.27
N LYS A 58 1.07 -15.40 -15.26
CA LYS A 58 0.48 -15.90 -16.53
C LYS A 58 -0.25 -17.21 -16.25
N GLY A 59 -1.54 -17.30 -16.61
CA GLY A 59 -2.29 -18.54 -16.33
C GLY A 59 -1.76 -19.77 -17.06
N ASN A 60 -1.29 -19.62 -18.29
CA ASN A 60 -0.69 -20.74 -19.03
C ASN A 60 0.79 -20.99 -18.70
N ASP A 61 1.40 -20.14 -17.86
CA ASP A 61 2.76 -20.29 -17.33
C ASP A 61 2.81 -19.74 -15.90
N PRO A 62 2.31 -20.51 -14.90
CA PRO A 62 2.19 -20.03 -13.52
C PRO A 62 3.55 -19.76 -12.85
N SER A 63 4.66 -20.13 -13.49
CA SER A 63 6.00 -19.80 -13.00
C SER A 63 6.43 -18.37 -13.34
N PHE A 64 5.72 -17.71 -14.26
CA PHE A 64 5.98 -16.34 -14.70
C PHE A 64 5.06 -15.37 -13.98
N CYS A 65 5.63 -14.58 -13.08
CA CYS A 65 4.92 -13.51 -12.39
C CYS A 65 4.74 -12.27 -13.28
N LEU A 66 3.56 -11.67 -13.21
CA LEU A 66 3.22 -10.39 -13.83
C LEU A 66 3.23 -9.25 -12.80
N LYS A 67 2.87 -9.54 -11.55
CA LYS A 67 2.77 -8.56 -10.47
C LYS A 67 3.21 -9.18 -9.15
N CYS A 68 4.15 -8.52 -8.48
CA CYS A 68 4.64 -8.90 -7.16
C CYS A 68 4.24 -7.81 -6.16
N GLU A 69 3.66 -8.20 -5.03
CA GLU A 69 3.31 -7.33 -3.93
C GLU A 69 3.51 -8.10 -2.61
N ASP A 70 4.02 -7.41 -1.60
CA ASP A 70 4.14 -7.92 -0.24
C ASP A 70 3.14 -7.17 0.65
N TYR A 71 2.14 -7.90 1.15
CA TYR A 71 1.09 -7.37 2.01
C TYR A 71 1.26 -7.80 3.48
N GLU A 72 2.33 -8.52 3.85
CA GLU A 72 2.55 -8.97 5.23
C GLU A 72 3.13 -7.85 6.12
N GLY A 73 2.25 -6.90 6.46
CA GLY A 73 2.00 -6.40 7.82
C GLY A 73 3.08 -5.71 8.67
N TYR A 74 4.38 -5.91 8.45
CA TYR A 74 5.39 -5.41 9.40
C TYR A 74 6.20 -4.22 8.92
N GLN A 75 6.43 -4.07 7.63
CA GLN A 75 6.67 -2.82 6.87
C GLN A 75 6.51 -3.17 5.39
N PRO A 76 5.97 -2.29 4.52
CA PRO A 76 5.90 -2.59 3.11
C PRO A 76 7.33 -2.73 2.56
N THR A 77 7.77 -3.95 2.28
CA THR A 77 8.99 -4.14 1.50
C THR A 77 8.61 -4.05 0.04
N GLY A 78 9.10 -3.00 -0.63
CA GLY A 78 8.82 -2.84 -2.04
C GLY A 78 9.38 -4.02 -2.82
N VAL A 79 8.53 -4.68 -3.61
CA VAL A 79 8.89 -5.77 -4.52
C VAL A 79 8.42 -5.46 -5.93
N PHE A 80 9.09 -6.05 -6.92
CA PHE A 80 8.74 -5.87 -8.33
C PHE A 80 8.94 -7.15 -9.14
N ALA A 81 8.17 -7.26 -10.23
CA ALA A 81 8.34 -8.32 -11.21
C ALA A 81 9.45 -7.95 -12.21
N THR A 82 10.43 -8.84 -12.36
CA THR A 82 11.50 -8.72 -13.36
C THR A 82 10.99 -9.11 -14.75
N LYS A 83 11.74 -8.78 -15.80
CA LYS A 83 11.42 -9.20 -17.18
C LYS A 83 11.29 -10.72 -17.35
N GLY A 84 11.98 -11.51 -16.52
CA GLY A 84 11.91 -12.97 -16.50
C GLY A 84 10.75 -13.55 -15.68
N GLY A 85 9.84 -12.71 -15.18
CA GLY A 85 8.69 -13.17 -14.38
C GLY A 85 9.07 -13.69 -13.00
N ARG A 86 10.18 -13.18 -12.43
CA ARG A 86 10.58 -13.44 -11.04
C ARG A 86 10.34 -12.19 -10.19
N CYS A 87 10.03 -12.38 -8.91
CA CYS A 87 9.90 -11.29 -7.95
C CYS A 87 11.26 -10.99 -7.30
N LYS A 88 11.55 -9.71 -7.09
CA LYS A 88 12.72 -9.22 -6.35
C LYS A 88 12.33 -8.00 -5.52
N SER A 89 13.04 -7.75 -4.44
CA SER A 89 12.94 -6.50 -3.68
C SER A 89 13.43 -5.32 -4.50
N CYS A 90 12.89 -4.13 -4.23
CA CYS A 90 13.39 -2.87 -4.77
C CYS A 90 14.89 -2.70 -4.47
N LEU A 91 15.57 -1.93 -5.33
CA LEU A 91 17.02 -1.74 -5.20
C LEU A 91 17.41 -0.98 -3.93
N ASP A 92 16.54 -0.06 -3.50
CA ASP A 92 16.68 0.65 -2.22
C ASP A 92 15.81 -0.03 -1.17
N LYS A 93 16.41 -0.40 -0.04
CA LYS A 93 15.72 -1.09 1.07
C LYS A 93 14.71 -0.19 1.78
N SER A 94 14.86 1.13 1.67
CA SER A 94 13.93 2.11 2.24
C SER A 94 12.83 2.50 1.25
N CYS A 95 12.67 1.72 0.17
CA CYS A 95 11.68 1.93 -0.86
C CYS A 95 10.42 1.10 -0.59
N ASN A 96 9.28 1.78 -0.54
CA ASN A 96 7.96 1.18 -0.42
C ASN A 96 7.46 0.68 -1.79
N ARG A 97 7.68 1.47 -2.84
CA ARG A 97 7.26 1.14 -4.20
C ARG A 97 8.34 1.47 -5.22
N CYS A 98 8.65 0.53 -6.09
CA CYS A 98 9.56 0.73 -7.21
C CYS A 98 8.93 0.37 -8.56
N ALA A 99 9.54 0.90 -9.61
CA ALA A 99 9.18 0.62 -10.99
C ALA A 99 9.34 -0.87 -11.31
N ALA A 100 8.35 -1.43 -12.01
CA ALA A 100 8.43 -2.77 -12.56
C ALA A 100 9.66 -2.91 -13.48
N ILE A 101 10.21 -4.12 -13.55
CA ILE A 101 11.40 -4.50 -14.32
C ILE A 101 12.71 -3.86 -13.83
N THR A 102 12.77 -2.56 -13.54
CA THR A 102 14.02 -1.87 -13.17
C THR A 102 14.29 -1.87 -11.67
N GLY A 103 13.25 -1.97 -10.83
CA GLY A 103 13.40 -1.89 -9.37
C GLY A 103 13.77 -0.49 -8.86
N THR A 104 13.71 0.53 -9.71
CA THR A 104 14.01 1.92 -9.38
C THR A 104 12.94 2.51 -8.46
N CYS A 105 13.32 3.14 -7.35
CA CYS A 105 12.34 3.61 -6.38
C CYS A 105 11.45 4.75 -6.94
N GLN A 106 10.17 4.67 -6.59
CA GLN A 106 9.13 5.64 -6.93
C GLN A 106 8.44 6.21 -5.69
N GLU A 107 8.46 5.47 -4.57
CA GLU A 107 7.89 5.90 -3.30
C GLU A 107 8.70 5.31 -2.16
N CYS A 108 9.11 6.16 -1.21
CA CYS A 108 9.90 5.74 -0.06
C CYS A 108 9.02 5.28 1.10
N ASN A 109 9.62 4.55 2.03
CA ASN A 109 9.01 4.23 3.31
C ASN A 109 8.71 5.51 4.10
N ARG A 110 7.75 5.44 5.02
CA ARG A 110 7.45 6.56 5.92
C ARG A 110 8.71 6.98 6.69
N GLY A 111 8.95 8.28 6.79
CA GLY A 111 10.17 8.84 7.37
C GLY A 111 11.34 8.95 6.40
N PHE A 112 11.15 8.61 5.12
CA PHE A 112 12.15 8.78 4.06
C PHE A 112 11.58 9.64 2.93
N GLY A 113 12.45 10.46 2.32
CA GLY A 113 12.13 11.28 1.15
C GLY A 113 12.82 10.75 -0.11
N LEU A 114 12.09 10.76 -1.22
CA LEU A 114 12.62 10.40 -2.53
C LEU A 114 13.45 11.55 -3.10
N LEU A 115 14.73 11.30 -3.36
CA LEU A 115 15.64 12.26 -3.98
C LEU A 115 15.63 12.15 -5.51
N ALA A 116 16.17 13.16 -6.19
CA ALA A 116 16.30 13.17 -7.65
C ALA A 116 17.11 11.97 -8.18
N SER A 117 18.04 11.44 -7.39
CA SER A 117 18.82 10.22 -7.66
C SER A 117 18.00 8.92 -7.62
N LYS A 118 16.70 8.99 -7.29
CA LYS A 118 15.82 7.83 -7.05
C LYS A 118 16.22 6.97 -5.85
N ALA A 119 17.04 7.51 -4.96
CA ALA A 119 17.33 6.94 -3.65
C ALA A 119 16.42 7.55 -2.58
N CYS A 120 16.08 6.73 -1.60
CA CYS A 120 15.35 7.11 -0.40
C CYS A 120 16.33 7.49 0.70
N LYS A 121 16.11 8.65 1.31
CA LYS A 121 16.94 9.11 2.43
C LYS A 121 16.06 9.54 3.59
N ALA A 122 16.48 9.19 4.81
CA ALA A 122 15.76 9.55 6.01
C ALA A 122 15.53 11.07 6.08
N CYS A 123 14.32 11.45 6.49
CA CYS A 123 14.00 12.83 6.81
C CYS A 123 14.84 13.29 8.01
N ALA A 124 15.15 14.58 8.06
CA ALA A 124 15.95 15.16 9.12
C ALA A 124 15.17 15.38 10.43
N ASP A 125 13.84 15.31 10.36
CA ASP A 125 12.93 15.44 11.50
C ASP A 125 12.25 14.09 11.73
N ASP A 126 12.41 13.52 12.93
CA ASP A 126 11.86 12.21 13.28
C ASP A 126 10.32 12.19 13.30
N ASN A 127 9.69 13.36 13.47
CA ASN A 127 8.23 13.49 13.38
C ASN A 127 7.73 13.64 11.94
N CYS A 128 8.60 13.52 10.95
CA CYS A 128 8.25 13.64 9.54
C CYS A 128 7.86 12.29 8.91
N ILE A 129 6.75 12.26 8.19
CA ILE A 129 6.33 11.14 7.35
C ILE A 129 6.92 11.26 5.94
N THR A 130 6.91 12.46 5.36
CA THR A 130 7.32 12.68 3.95
C THR A 130 8.15 13.96 3.80
N CYS A 131 9.29 13.85 3.13
CA CYS A 131 10.23 14.94 2.89
C CYS A 131 10.84 14.87 1.47
N ASP A 132 10.01 14.58 0.46
CA ASP A 132 10.45 14.37 -0.92
C ASP A 132 11.19 15.58 -1.49
N GLY A 133 12.24 15.30 -2.27
CA GLY A 133 13.11 16.32 -2.89
C GLY A 133 14.05 17.04 -1.92
N ASN A 134 13.71 17.16 -0.63
CA ASN A 134 14.56 17.77 0.39
C ASN A 134 14.30 17.17 1.78
N VAL A 135 15.23 16.35 2.25
CA VAL A 135 15.16 15.68 3.56
C VAL A 135 15.02 16.62 4.75
N ARG A 136 15.37 17.91 4.61
CA ARG A 136 15.24 18.90 5.68
C ARG A 136 13.89 19.61 5.72
N ARG A 137 13.04 19.39 4.72
CA ARG A 137 11.75 20.07 4.59
C ARG A 137 10.63 19.03 4.54
N CYS A 138 9.99 18.82 5.68
CA CYS A 138 8.84 17.95 5.80
C CYS A 138 7.60 18.56 5.13
N THR A 139 6.85 17.73 4.41
CA THR A 139 5.57 18.10 3.79
C THR A 139 4.39 17.42 4.48
N LEU A 140 4.64 16.35 5.24
CA LEU A 140 3.64 15.62 6.01
C LEU A 140 4.26 15.10 7.30
N CYS A 141 3.69 15.45 8.45
CA CYS A 141 4.14 15.03 9.77
C CYS A 141 3.28 13.90 10.33
N TYR A 142 3.79 13.19 11.34
CA TYR A 142 2.99 12.24 12.12
C TYR A 142 1.87 12.95 12.87
N SER A 143 0.85 12.18 13.27
CA SER A 143 -0.26 12.67 14.09
C SER A 143 0.25 13.44 15.32
N GLY A 144 -0.51 14.44 15.75
CA GLY A 144 -0.08 15.38 16.78
C GLY A 144 0.90 16.46 16.31
N HIS A 145 1.34 16.46 15.05
CA HIS A 145 2.26 17.44 14.50
C HIS A 145 1.80 18.02 13.15
N ALA A 146 2.27 19.21 12.82
CA ALA A 146 2.10 19.84 11.51
C ALA A 146 3.39 20.55 11.08
N PRO A 147 3.64 20.68 9.75
CA PRO A 147 4.82 21.37 9.27
C PRO A 147 4.73 22.88 9.53
N ASP A 148 5.81 23.48 10.01
CA ASP A 148 5.99 24.93 10.06
C ASP A 148 6.37 25.49 8.68
N LYS A 149 6.59 26.81 8.59
CA LYS A 149 6.98 27.48 7.33
C LYS A 149 8.31 26.97 6.73
N ASN A 150 9.17 26.36 7.55
CA ASN A 150 10.46 25.80 7.15
C ASN A 150 10.36 24.29 6.86
N GLY A 151 9.20 23.66 7.10
CA GLY A 151 8.99 22.22 7.01
C GLY A 151 9.53 21.44 8.21
N LYS A 152 9.68 22.08 9.38
CA LYS A 152 9.90 21.37 10.64
C LYS A 152 8.56 20.93 11.21
N CYS A 153 8.45 19.69 11.67
CA CYS A 153 7.24 19.21 12.33
C CYS A 153 7.17 19.79 13.75
N ILE A 154 6.14 20.59 14.01
CA ILE A 154 5.86 21.18 15.31
C ILE A 154 4.56 20.59 15.87
N PRO A 155 4.44 20.45 17.20
CA PRO A 155 3.24 19.89 17.81
C PRO A 155 2.02 20.75 17.51
N CYS A 156 0.83 20.13 17.47
CA CYS A 156 -0.42 20.86 17.44
C CYS A 156 -0.50 21.83 18.62
N THR A 157 -1.00 23.04 18.37
CA THR A 157 -1.03 24.12 19.38
C THR A 157 -2.06 23.87 20.48
N ASP A 158 -3.13 23.14 20.16
CA ASP A 158 -4.16 22.75 21.12
C ASP A 158 -3.76 21.41 21.76
N LYS A 159 -3.64 21.40 23.09
CA LYS A 159 -3.22 20.25 23.89
C LYS A 159 -4.22 19.07 23.87
N HIS A 160 -5.47 19.31 23.45
CA HIS A 160 -6.50 18.29 23.32
C HIS A 160 -6.74 17.89 21.87
N CYS A 161 -5.77 18.20 20.98
CA CYS A 161 -5.82 17.87 19.57
C CYS A 161 -4.92 16.67 19.27
N ASP A 162 -5.53 15.55 18.89
CA ASP A 162 -4.81 14.35 18.46
C ASP A 162 -4.28 14.50 17.03
N VAL A 163 -5.01 15.23 16.18
CA VAL A 163 -4.64 15.47 14.78
C VAL A 163 -4.98 16.90 14.40
N CYS A 164 -3.95 17.70 14.14
CA CYS A 164 -4.10 18.98 13.46
C CYS A 164 -3.99 18.81 11.94
N SER A 165 -4.61 19.76 11.23
CA SER A 165 -4.55 19.87 9.78
C SER A 165 -3.13 20.21 9.29
N LYS A 166 -3.00 20.72 8.06
CA LYS A 166 -1.73 21.23 7.50
C LYS A 166 -1.08 22.37 8.30
N THR A 167 -1.75 22.90 9.31
CA THR A 167 -1.21 23.91 10.24
C THR A 167 -1.46 23.49 11.67
N ALA A 168 -0.46 23.69 12.54
CA ALA A 168 -0.55 23.35 13.96
C ALA A 168 -1.67 24.07 14.73
N GLY A 169 -2.18 25.19 14.17
CA GLY A 169 -3.24 26.01 14.76
C GLY A 169 -4.68 25.51 14.56
N LYS A 170 -4.89 24.48 13.73
CA LYS A 170 -6.23 24.03 13.35
C LYS A 170 -6.37 22.53 13.57
N CYS A 171 -7.18 22.16 14.55
CA CYS A 171 -7.48 20.79 14.89
C CYS A 171 -8.56 20.16 13.99
N GLU A 172 -8.32 18.92 13.58
CA GLU A 172 -9.28 18.07 12.85
C GLU A 172 -9.89 17.02 13.77
N TYR A 173 -9.08 16.38 14.62
CA TYR A 173 -9.53 15.36 15.56
C TYR A 173 -9.07 15.68 16.99
N CYS A 174 -10.05 15.73 17.89
CA CYS A 174 -9.83 16.02 19.30
C CYS A 174 -9.74 14.72 20.11
N THR A 175 -8.99 14.77 21.20
CA THR A 175 -8.93 13.69 22.20
C THR A 175 -10.32 13.39 22.75
N VAL A 176 -10.54 12.14 23.17
CA VAL A 176 -11.79 11.70 23.82
C VAL A 176 -12.20 12.66 24.94
N GLY A 177 -13.48 13.01 24.98
CA GLY A 177 -14.04 14.01 25.91
C GLY A 177 -14.00 15.45 25.39
N TYR A 178 -13.45 15.69 24.20
CA TYR A 178 -13.46 16.99 23.52
C TYR A 178 -14.10 16.88 22.14
N LYS A 179 -14.73 17.96 21.68
CA LYS A 179 -15.29 18.08 20.33
C LYS A 179 -14.66 19.24 19.58
N GLN A 180 -14.56 19.06 18.27
CA GLN A 180 -14.00 20.06 17.38
C GLN A 180 -15.02 21.19 17.14
N VAL A 181 -14.63 22.42 17.45
CA VAL A 181 -15.41 23.63 17.19
C VAL A 181 -14.50 24.67 16.55
N ARG A 182 -14.76 24.96 15.26
CA ARG A 182 -13.98 25.94 14.46
C ARG A 182 -12.46 25.70 14.50
N GLY A 183 -12.04 24.44 14.46
CA GLY A 183 -10.61 24.08 14.48
C GLY A 183 -9.95 24.09 15.86
N ARG A 184 -10.71 24.15 16.95
CA ARG A 184 -10.20 23.97 18.33
C ARG A 184 -10.98 22.90 19.06
N CYS A 185 -10.36 22.32 20.08
CA CYS A 185 -10.97 21.30 20.92
C CYS A 185 -11.55 21.95 22.17
N VAL A 186 -12.87 21.81 22.34
CA VAL A 186 -13.60 22.26 23.52
C VAL A 186 -14.20 21.06 24.22
N VAL A 187 -14.35 21.13 25.54
CA VAL A 187 -14.93 20.04 26.34
C VAL A 187 -16.27 19.62 25.76
N ASP A 188 -16.45 18.33 25.53
CA ASP A 188 -17.74 17.80 25.13
C ASP A 188 -18.58 17.49 26.36
N SER A 189 -19.38 18.48 26.76
CA SER A 189 -20.31 18.40 27.89
C SER A 189 -21.34 17.26 27.78
N LYS A 190 -21.46 16.60 26.62
CA LYS A 190 -22.35 15.45 26.40
C LYS A 190 -21.65 14.10 26.53
N ALA A 191 -20.31 14.05 26.41
CA ALA A 191 -19.51 12.84 26.56
C ALA A 191 -19.00 12.64 28.00
N ALA A 192 -19.21 13.62 28.88
CA ALA A 192 -18.80 13.60 30.28
C ALA A 192 -19.86 13.00 31.24
N ALA A 193 -20.92 12.36 30.72
CA ALA A 193 -21.89 11.65 31.54
C ALA A 193 -21.53 10.16 31.57
N PRO A 194 -21.28 9.55 32.76
CA PRO A 194 -21.08 8.12 32.91
C PRO A 194 -22.35 7.31 32.59
#